data_AF-A0A1V5MW45-F1
#
_entry.id   AF-A0A1V5MW45-F1
#
_cell.length_a   1.000
_cell.length_b   1.000
_cell.length_c   1.000
_cell.angle_alpha   90.00
_cell.angle_beta   90.00
_cell.angle_gamma   90.00
#
_symmetry.space_group_name_H-M   'P 1'
#
loop_
_entity.id
_entity.type
_entity.pdbx_description
1 polymer ?
#
loop_
_entity_poly.entity_id
_entity_poly.type
_entity_poly.pdbx_seq_one_letter_code
_entity_poly.pdbx_strand_id
1 'polypeptide(L)'
;MLFFTMDNQGNNVQTEHMRIGNHYDLPMVSMRDALWLELQAGRMQWDDIEADTVHPNDKGHALCAEFIVSFLDSIWTTVPSVDDLPDTPPLPEPLISDIYEHAAYYDAESITPAVGNGWAGKTNQPFFNGWTAETPGSTLEFEVAGTTISLIFHYTNQKGGIASVQVDDLPPVKLEAYFSQDWGGGYSRFVQIADHLPAGPHRLKITLLEEKSEQVDNHQFEVSAVLAAGITEK
;
A
#
# COMPACT_ATOMS: atom_id res chain seq x y z
N MET A 1 -14.43 10.95 -4.26
CA MET A 1 -13.64 11.94 -5.03
C MET A 1 -12.21 11.47 -5.09
N LEU A 2 -11.56 11.56 -6.24
CA LEU A 2 -10.12 11.32 -6.38
C LEU A 2 -9.39 12.68 -6.39
N PHE A 3 -8.21 12.72 -5.79
CA PHE A 3 -7.35 13.90 -5.76
C PHE A 3 -5.95 13.54 -6.24
N PHE A 4 -5.39 14.35 -7.14
CA PHE A 4 -4.12 14.06 -7.80
C PHE A 4 -3.08 15.15 -7.53
N THR A 5 -1.99 14.77 -6.87
CA THR A 5 -0.75 15.55 -6.69
C THR A 5 0.31 15.10 -7.71
N MET A 6 1.56 15.51 -7.55
CA MET A 6 2.67 15.16 -8.45
C MET A 6 4.00 15.11 -7.71
N ASP A 7 4.99 14.43 -8.29
CA ASP A 7 6.40 14.58 -7.90
C ASP A 7 7.04 15.82 -8.54
N ASN A 8 8.31 16.08 -8.20
CA ASN A 8 9.09 17.21 -8.74
C ASN A 8 9.40 17.13 -10.24
N GLN A 9 8.95 16.08 -10.93
CA GLN A 9 9.02 15.89 -12.37
C GLN A 9 7.62 15.92 -13.03
N GLY A 10 6.57 16.21 -12.25
CA GLY A 10 5.19 16.31 -12.72
C GLY A 10 4.53 14.96 -12.94
N ASN A 11 5.12 13.87 -12.44
CA ASN A 11 4.60 12.51 -12.57
C ASN A 11 3.63 12.19 -11.44
N ASN A 12 2.65 11.36 -11.76
CA ASN A 12 1.75 10.69 -10.83
C ASN A 12 1.11 9.49 -11.55
N VAL A 13 0.17 8.82 -10.88
CA VAL A 13 -0.64 7.72 -11.45
C VAL A 13 -2.07 8.16 -11.81
N GLN A 14 -2.24 9.45 -12.14
CA GLN A 14 -3.55 10.02 -12.46
C GLN A 14 -4.16 9.36 -13.70
N THR A 15 -3.35 9.02 -14.72
CA THR A 15 -3.83 8.37 -15.95
C THR A 15 -4.55 7.05 -15.65
N GLU A 16 -4.03 6.26 -14.74
CA GLU A 16 -4.58 4.99 -14.30
C GLU A 16 -5.83 5.21 -13.44
N HIS A 17 -5.74 6.09 -12.44
CA HIS A 17 -6.84 6.37 -11.52
C HIS A 17 -8.04 7.04 -12.21
N MET A 18 -7.82 7.90 -13.21
CA MET A 18 -8.89 8.56 -13.97
C MET A 18 -9.75 7.54 -14.72
N ARG A 19 -9.18 6.42 -15.19
CA ARG A 19 -9.97 5.36 -15.83
C ARG A 19 -10.98 4.77 -14.86
N ILE A 20 -10.59 4.55 -13.62
CA ILE A 20 -11.47 4.08 -12.54
C ILE A 20 -12.48 5.16 -12.15
N GLY A 21 -12.03 6.41 -11.98
CA GLY A 21 -12.89 7.54 -11.65
C GLY A 21 -14.01 7.74 -12.67
N ASN A 22 -13.68 7.73 -13.96
CA ASN A 22 -14.66 7.83 -15.05
C ASN A 22 -15.61 6.62 -15.09
N HIS A 23 -15.13 5.41 -14.80
CA HIS A 23 -15.95 4.20 -14.84
C HIS A 23 -17.04 4.20 -13.75
N TYR A 24 -16.74 4.77 -12.59
CA TYR A 24 -17.68 4.85 -11.45
C TYR A 24 -18.28 6.26 -11.25
N ASP A 25 -18.20 7.13 -12.26
CA ASP A 25 -18.69 8.52 -12.23
C ASP A 25 -18.23 9.30 -10.98
N LEU A 26 -16.98 9.10 -10.56
CA LEU A 26 -16.42 9.74 -9.37
C LEU A 26 -15.90 11.16 -9.71
N PRO A 27 -16.15 12.16 -8.84
CA PRO A 27 -15.54 13.46 -9.00
C PRO A 27 -14.03 13.40 -8.83
N MET A 28 -13.31 14.22 -9.59
CA MET A 28 -11.85 14.21 -9.68
C MET A 28 -11.30 15.63 -9.68
N VAL A 29 -10.27 15.88 -8.85
CA VAL A 29 -9.58 17.17 -8.74
C VAL A 29 -8.08 16.94 -8.91
N SER A 30 -7.42 17.74 -9.74
CA SER A 30 -5.98 17.59 -10.01
C SER A 30 -5.23 18.89 -9.70
N MET A 31 -4.44 18.86 -8.62
CA MET A 31 -3.43 19.90 -8.36
C MET A 31 -2.33 19.85 -9.42
N ARG A 32 -1.99 18.65 -9.91
CA ARG A 32 -1.03 18.46 -10.98
C ARG A 32 -1.42 19.25 -12.23
N ASP A 33 -2.65 19.09 -12.72
CA ASP A 33 -3.08 19.77 -13.95
C ASP A 33 -3.22 21.28 -13.76
N ALA A 34 -3.58 21.72 -12.54
CA ALA A 34 -3.70 23.13 -12.22
C ALA A 34 -2.34 23.86 -12.14
N LEU A 35 -1.30 23.21 -11.60
CA LEU A 35 -0.05 23.89 -11.23
C LEU A 35 1.16 23.50 -12.09
N TRP A 36 1.17 22.35 -12.76
CA TRP A 36 2.38 21.87 -13.44
C TRP A 36 2.87 22.83 -14.54
N LEU A 37 1.95 23.41 -15.33
CA LEU A 37 2.33 24.39 -16.36
C LEU A 37 2.85 25.72 -15.77
N GLU A 38 2.43 26.07 -14.55
CA GLU A 38 2.92 27.25 -13.83
C GLU A 38 4.37 27.04 -13.35
N LEU A 39 4.66 25.84 -12.83
CA LEU A 39 6.00 25.39 -12.45
C LEU A 39 6.94 25.33 -13.66
N GLN A 40 6.50 24.70 -14.76
CA GLN A 40 7.30 24.61 -16.00
C GLN A 40 7.61 25.99 -16.60
N ALA A 41 6.70 26.94 -16.44
CA ALA A 41 6.91 28.31 -16.91
C ALA A 41 7.72 29.18 -15.92
N GLY A 42 8.10 28.65 -14.76
CA GLY A 42 8.87 29.36 -13.73
C GLY A 42 8.09 30.46 -13.02
N ARG A 43 6.75 30.50 -13.15
CA ARG A 43 5.89 31.47 -12.43
C ARG A 43 5.70 31.11 -10.96
N MET A 44 5.98 29.86 -10.62
CA MET A 44 6.06 29.30 -9.27
C MET A 44 7.30 28.41 -9.21
N GLN A 45 7.97 28.35 -8.06
CA GLN A 45 9.06 27.42 -7.82
C GLN A 45 8.53 26.20 -7.07
N TRP A 46 9.21 25.05 -7.21
CA TRP A 46 8.84 23.82 -6.51
C TRP A 46 8.80 24.01 -4.99
N ASP A 47 9.87 24.60 -4.45
CA ASP A 47 10.02 24.86 -3.01
C ASP A 47 9.02 25.90 -2.47
N ASP A 48 8.28 26.61 -3.35
CA ASP A 48 7.18 27.46 -2.89
C ASP A 48 6.02 26.65 -2.30
N ILE A 49 5.82 25.41 -2.74
CA ILE A 49 4.64 24.59 -2.41
C ILE A 49 5.00 23.21 -1.85
N GLU A 50 6.21 22.73 -2.08
CA GLU A 50 6.64 21.39 -1.68
C GLU A 50 7.84 21.49 -0.72
N ALA A 51 7.91 20.61 0.26
CA ALA A 51 8.98 20.55 1.27
C ALA A 51 10.13 19.63 0.83
N ASP A 52 9.84 18.65 -0.01
CA ASP A 52 10.80 17.74 -0.61
C ASP A 52 10.34 17.34 -2.02
N THR A 53 10.71 16.16 -2.54
CA THR A 53 10.38 15.76 -3.91
C THR A 53 8.91 15.39 -4.14
N VAL A 54 8.11 15.22 -3.08
CA VAL A 54 6.69 14.78 -3.18
C VAL A 54 5.75 15.32 -2.08
N HIS A 55 6.28 15.79 -0.95
CA HIS A 55 5.45 16.18 0.21
C HIS A 55 5.21 17.69 0.27
N PRO A 56 3.93 18.13 0.27
CA PRO A 56 3.61 19.55 0.33
C PRO A 56 4.13 20.23 1.59
N ASN A 57 4.55 21.49 1.47
CA ASN A 57 4.74 22.37 2.62
C ASN A 57 3.39 23.00 3.03
N ASP A 58 3.39 23.90 4.03
CA ASP A 58 2.16 24.56 4.50
C ASP A 58 1.35 25.23 3.36
N LYS A 59 2.03 25.88 2.40
CA LYS A 59 1.38 26.53 1.26
C LYS A 59 0.85 25.50 0.26
N GLY A 60 1.59 24.42 -0.01
CA GLY A 60 1.10 23.34 -0.86
C GLY A 60 -0.11 22.61 -0.27
N HIS A 61 -0.11 22.36 1.03
CA HIS A 61 -1.28 21.82 1.74
C HIS A 61 -2.48 22.76 1.68
N ALA A 62 -2.26 24.08 1.82
CA ALA A 62 -3.32 25.07 1.65
C ALA A 62 -3.93 25.04 0.24
N LEU A 63 -3.10 24.92 -0.80
CA LEU A 63 -3.56 24.78 -2.20
C LEU A 63 -4.31 23.46 -2.43
N CYS A 64 -3.84 22.35 -1.86
CA CYS A 64 -4.58 21.07 -1.93
C CYS A 64 -6.00 21.23 -1.38
N ALA A 65 -6.12 21.86 -0.21
CA ALA A 65 -7.41 22.13 0.41
C ALA A 65 -8.25 23.09 -0.45
N GLU A 66 -7.66 24.16 -0.97
CA GLU A 66 -8.34 25.15 -1.81
C GLU A 66 -8.94 24.54 -3.07
N PHE A 67 -8.21 23.67 -3.79
CA PHE A 67 -8.74 22.99 -4.98
C PHE A 67 -9.94 22.09 -4.65
N ILE A 68 -9.85 21.34 -3.55
CA ILE A 68 -10.92 20.46 -3.09
C ILE A 68 -12.15 21.28 -2.68
N VAL A 69 -11.96 22.30 -1.85
CA VAL A 69 -13.04 23.17 -1.34
C VAL A 69 -13.69 23.92 -2.50
N SER A 70 -12.91 24.47 -3.43
CA SER A 70 -13.45 25.19 -4.60
C SER A 70 -14.33 24.29 -5.45
N PHE A 71 -13.94 23.02 -5.65
CA PHE A 71 -14.79 22.06 -6.35
C PHE A 71 -16.08 21.78 -5.58
N LEU A 72 -16.00 21.49 -4.28
CA LEU A 72 -17.17 21.22 -3.44
C LEU A 72 -18.13 22.41 -3.39
N ASP A 73 -17.62 23.63 -3.23
CA ASP A 73 -18.40 24.87 -3.23
C ASP A 73 -19.09 25.10 -4.57
N SER A 74 -18.42 24.76 -5.69
CA SER A 74 -19.00 24.92 -7.03
C SER A 74 -20.25 24.08 -7.25
N ILE A 75 -20.34 22.92 -6.57
CA ILE A 75 -21.49 22.01 -6.68
C ILE A 75 -22.48 22.17 -5.52
N TRP A 76 -22.07 22.74 -4.38
CA TRP A 76 -22.82 22.74 -3.12
C TRP A 76 -24.27 23.21 -3.27
N THR A 77 -24.49 24.30 -4.03
CA THR A 77 -25.84 24.87 -4.23
C THR A 77 -26.67 24.14 -5.29
N THR A 78 -26.07 23.20 -6.03
CA THR A 78 -26.70 22.42 -7.10
C THR A 78 -26.99 20.97 -6.70
N VAL A 79 -26.39 20.48 -5.61
CA VAL A 79 -26.68 19.14 -5.09
C VAL A 79 -28.10 19.15 -4.47
N PRO A 80 -28.97 18.21 -4.85
CA PRO A 80 -30.29 18.08 -4.23
C PRO A 80 -30.22 17.83 -2.72
N SER A 81 -31.32 18.09 -2.02
CA SER A 81 -31.50 17.55 -0.66
C SER A 81 -31.34 16.04 -0.69
N VAL A 82 -30.90 15.44 0.43
CA VAL A 82 -30.84 13.97 0.59
C VAL A 82 -32.19 13.33 0.29
N ASP A 83 -33.29 14.00 0.64
CA ASP A 83 -34.66 13.53 0.38
C ASP A 83 -35.05 13.55 -1.11
N ASP A 84 -34.33 14.32 -1.93
CA ASP A 84 -34.57 14.52 -3.36
C ASP A 84 -33.50 13.84 -4.23
N LEU A 85 -32.59 13.06 -3.63
CA LEU A 85 -31.58 12.33 -4.39
C LEU A 85 -32.25 11.24 -5.25
N PRO A 86 -31.84 11.08 -6.52
CA PRO A 86 -32.31 9.98 -7.33
C PRO A 86 -31.83 8.65 -6.72
N ASP A 87 -32.55 7.57 -7.04
CA ASP A 87 -32.08 6.22 -6.73
C ASP A 87 -30.69 6.01 -7.34
N THR A 88 -29.79 5.40 -6.56
CA THR A 88 -28.45 5.08 -7.03
C THR A 88 -28.55 4.10 -8.21
N PRO A 89 -27.95 4.41 -9.38
CA PRO A 89 -27.91 3.45 -10.48
C PRO A 89 -27.17 2.17 -10.06
N PRO A 90 -27.44 1.03 -10.73
CA PRO A 90 -26.63 -0.16 -10.50
C PRO A 90 -25.17 0.15 -10.82
N LEU A 91 -24.26 -0.35 -9.99
CA LEU A 91 -22.84 -0.23 -10.25
C LEU A 91 -22.49 -0.97 -11.56
N PRO A 92 -21.61 -0.39 -12.40
CA PRO A 92 -21.09 -1.11 -13.55
C PRO A 92 -20.21 -2.27 -13.09
N GLU A 93 -20.10 -3.31 -13.93
CA GLU A 93 -19.16 -4.41 -13.72
C GLU A 93 -17.72 -3.88 -13.52
N PRO A 94 -16.87 -4.56 -12.73
CA PRO A 94 -15.49 -4.15 -12.51
C PRO A 94 -14.74 -3.87 -13.82
N LEU A 95 -14.10 -2.70 -13.92
CA LEU A 95 -13.39 -2.29 -15.15
C LEU A 95 -12.20 -3.20 -15.49
N ILE A 96 -11.49 -3.68 -14.46
CA ILE A 96 -10.25 -4.46 -14.60
C ILE A 96 -10.42 -5.84 -13.96
N SER A 97 -10.69 -5.86 -12.65
CA SER A 97 -10.93 -7.06 -11.85
C SER A 97 -11.57 -6.68 -10.52
N ASP A 98 -12.18 -7.64 -9.85
CA ASP A 98 -12.76 -7.58 -8.50
C ASP A 98 -11.93 -8.33 -7.44
N ILE A 99 -10.77 -8.89 -7.80
CA ILE A 99 -9.94 -9.71 -6.90
C ILE A 99 -9.74 -9.05 -5.53
N TYR A 100 -9.50 -7.73 -5.50
CA TYR A 100 -9.25 -6.99 -4.26
C TYR A 100 -10.50 -6.38 -3.62
N GLU A 101 -11.71 -6.63 -4.14
CA GLU A 101 -12.98 -6.21 -3.53
C GLU A 101 -13.20 -6.90 -2.18
N HIS A 102 -12.78 -8.16 -2.07
CA HIS A 102 -12.80 -8.95 -0.84
C HIS A 102 -11.38 -9.37 -0.48
N ALA A 103 -10.77 -8.58 0.39
CA ALA A 103 -9.42 -8.79 0.89
C ALA A 103 -9.39 -8.80 2.42
N ALA A 104 -8.44 -9.54 2.97
CA ALA A 104 -8.17 -9.62 4.39
C ALA A 104 -6.75 -9.16 4.70
N TYR A 105 -6.62 -8.51 5.84
CA TYR A 105 -5.37 -8.09 6.44
C TYR A 105 -5.21 -8.85 7.75
N TYR A 106 -4.14 -9.62 7.86
CA TYR A 106 -3.83 -10.43 9.03
C TYR A 106 -2.51 -10.00 9.65
N ASP A 107 -2.56 -9.66 10.92
CA ASP A 107 -1.46 -9.17 11.75
C ASP A 107 -1.33 -10.06 12.99
N ALA A 108 -0.42 -9.74 13.90
CA ALA A 108 -0.19 -10.59 15.08
C ALA A 108 -1.37 -10.65 16.07
N GLU A 109 -2.39 -9.79 15.94
CA GLU A 109 -3.60 -9.84 16.77
C GLU A 109 -4.75 -10.61 16.10
N SER A 110 -4.79 -10.63 14.76
CA SER A 110 -5.91 -11.18 13.99
C SER A 110 -5.68 -12.60 13.45
N ILE A 111 -4.44 -13.10 13.44
CA ILE A 111 -4.14 -14.49 13.08
C ILE A 111 -3.07 -15.10 13.99
N THR A 112 -3.21 -16.40 14.28
CA THR A 112 -2.17 -17.19 14.94
C THR A 112 -1.42 -18.01 13.88
N PRO A 113 -0.08 -17.94 13.81
CA PRO A 113 0.68 -18.78 12.89
C PRO A 113 0.52 -20.26 13.25
N ALA A 114 0.41 -21.12 12.23
CA ALA A 114 0.45 -22.57 12.39
C ALA A 114 1.83 -23.04 12.87
N VAL A 115 2.90 -22.35 12.47
CA VAL A 115 4.27 -22.56 12.94
C VAL A 115 4.92 -21.20 13.20
N GLY A 116 5.56 -21.01 14.35
CA GLY A 116 6.31 -19.80 14.71
C GLY A 116 7.66 -20.12 15.36
N ASN A 117 8.49 -20.91 14.69
CA ASN A 117 9.78 -21.32 15.23
C ASN A 117 10.81 -20.20 15.11
N GLY A 118 11.24 -19.64 16.24
CA GLY A 118 12.23 -18.56 16.28
C GLY A 118 11.72 -17.20 15.79
N TRP A 119 10.39 -17.05 15.69
CA TRP A 119 9.70 -15.79 15.47
C TRP A 119 8.96 -15.38 16.74
N ALA A 120 9.04 -14.09 17.10
CA ALA A 120 8.32 -13.53 18.23
C ALA A 120 7.26 -12.54 17.75
N GLY A 121 6.08 -12.56 18.38
CA GLY A 121 5.09 -11.50 18.20
C GLY A 121 5.65 -10.16 18.68
N LYS A 122 5.34 -9.09 17.96
CA LYS A 122 5.80 -7.73 18.23
C LYS A 122 4.61 -6.78 18.19
N THR A 123 4.25 -6.22 19.35
CA THR A 123 3.10 -5.32 19.50
C THR A 123 3.53 -3.87 19.74
N ASN A 124 2.58 -2.93 19.67
CA ASN A 124 2.78 -1.50 19.96
C ASN A 124 3.83 -0.80 19.08
N GLN A 125 4.01 -1.24 17.83
CA GLN A 125 4.71 -0.40 16.85
C GLN A 125 3.74 0.70 16.37
N PRO A 126 4.24 1.89 15.95
CA PRO A 126 3.39 3.03 15.65
C PRO A 126 2.32 2.77 14.57
N PHE A 127 2.43 1.65 13.82
CA PHE A 127 1.50 1.33 12.75
C PHE A 127 1.00 -0.13 12.71
N PHE A 128 1.69 -1.14 13.28
CA PHE A 128 1.31 -2.56 13.06
C PHE A 128 1.74 -3.50 14.21
N ASN A 129 0.94 -4.55 14.47
CA ASN A 129 1.38 -5.69 15.27
C ASN A 129 1.86 -6.81 14.34
N GLY A 130 3.05 -7.35 14.54
CA GLY A 130 3.63 -8.30 13.58
C GLY A 130 4.51 -9.35 14.23
N TRP A 131 5.44 -9.89 13.44
CA TRP A 131 6.40 -10.89 13.90
C TRP A 131 7.83 -10.48 13.54
N THR A 132 8.76 -10.78 14.42
CA THR A 132 10.20 -10.52 14.23
C THR A 132 11.02 -11.78 14.41
N ALA A 133 12.09 -11.91 13.63
CA ALA A 133 13.10 -12.94 13.79
C ALA A 133 14.50 -12.38 13.50
N GLU A 134 15.51 -13.01 14.10
CA GLU A 134 16.93 -12.68 13.90
C GLU A 134 17.82 -13.92 13.79
N THR A 135 17.29 -15.12 14.05
CA THR A 135 18.07 -16.37 13.94
C THR A 135 17.84 -17.02 12.58
N PRO A 136 18.89 -17.21 11.76
CA PRO A 136 18.78 -17.98 10.52
C PRO A 136 18.14 -19.36 10.73
N GLY A 137 17.30 -19.78 9.80
CA GLY A 137 16.52 -21.01 9.88
C GLY A 137 15.21 -20.88 10.66
N SER A 138 14.92 -19.73 11.30
CA SER A 138 13.59 -19.45 11.87
C SER A 138 12.50 -19.53 10.81
N THR A 139 11.37 -20.15 11.14
CA THR A 139 10.23 -20.35 10.22
C THR A 139 8.92 -19.85 10.80
N LEU A 140 8.14 -19.15 9.96
CA LEU A 140 6.80 -18.68 10.25
C LEU A 140 5.85 -19.19 9.17
N GLU A 141 4.79 -19.90 9.55
CA GLU A 141 3.83 -20.50 8.61
C GLU A 141 2.39 -20.12 8.99
N PHE A 142 1.58 -19.82 7.97
CA PHE A 142 0.16 -19.48 8.09
C PHE A 142 -0.68 -20.31 7.12
N GLU A 143 -1.94 -20.54 7.47
CA GLU A 143 -2.99 -20.98 6.55
C GLU A 143 -3.89 -19.79 6.27
N VAL A 144 -3.96 -19.38 5.00
CA VAL A 144 -4.72 -18.18 4.57
C VAL A 144 -5.49 -18.49 3.29
N ALA A 145 -6.74 -18.04 3.22
CA ALA A 145 -7.61 -18.34 2.09
C ALA A 145 -7.73 -17.16 1.12
N GLY A 146 -7.69 -17.43 -0.18
CA GLY A 146 -7.84 -16.43 -1.24
C GLY A 146 -7.21 -16.91 -2.55
N THR A 147 -7.38 -16.12 -3.62
CA THR A 147 -6.73 -16.39 -4.92
C THR A 147 -5.41 -15.64 -5.08
N THR A 148 -5.11 -14.72 -4.17
CA THR A 148 -3.88 -13.91 -4.14
C THR A 148 -3.40 -13.78 -2.71
N ILE A 149 -2.10 -14.05 -2.47
CA ILE A 149 -1.46 -13.94 -1.16
C ILE A 149 -0.28 -12.96 -1.24
N SER A 150 -0.23 -12.04 -0.30
CA SER A 150 0.76 -10.96 -0.23
C SER A 150 1.33 -10.82 1.18
N LEU A 151 2.47 -10.16 1.28
CA LEU A 151 3.16 -9.88 2.55
C LEU A 151 3.46 -8.39 2.67
N ILE A 152 3.28 -7.84 3.87
CA ILE A 152 3.86 -6.56 4.26
C ILE A 152 4.97 -6.81 5.27
N PHE A 153 6.14 -6.25 5.02
CA PHE A 153 7.29 -6.34 5.91
C PHE A 153 8.00 -4.99 6.03
N HIS A 154 8.79 -4.83 7.09
CA HIS A 154 9.57 -3.61 7.28
C HIS A 154 10.75 -3.55 6.32
N TYR A 155 10.82 -2.47 5.57
CA TYR A 155 11.87 -2.20 4.61
C TYR A 155 12.62 -0.93 5.05
N THR A 156 13.76 -1.12 5.71
CA THR A 156 14.48 -0.06 6.44
C THR A 156 15.99 -0.17 6.28
N ASN A 157 16.71 0.91 6.56
CA ASN A 157 18.19 0.92 6.50
C ASN A 157 18.87 0.28 7.73
N GLN A 158 18.11 -0.30 8.67
CA GLN A 158 18.62 -0.90 9.92
C GLN A 158 18.54 -2.43 9.95
N LYS A 159 17.88 -3.06 8.96
CA LYS A 159 17.57 -4.49 8.97
C LYS A 159 18.23 -5.18 7.79
N GLY A 160 19.10 -6.16 8.07
CA GLY A 160 19.83 -6.90 7.05
C GLY A 160 19.20 -8.24 6.68
N GLY A 161 18.17 -8.70 7.39
CA GLY A 161 17.58 -10.01 7.16
C GLY A 161 17.07 -10.21 5.74
N ILE A 162 17.25 -11.43 5.21
CA ILE A 162 16.64 -11.88 3.96
C ILE A 162 15.76 -13.09 4.27
N ALA A 163 14.49 -13.04 3.86
CA ALA A 163 13.53 -14.12 4.03
C ALA A 163 13.21 -14.78 2.68
N SER A 164 13.11 -16.11 2.68
CA SER A 164 12.50 -16.89 1.60
C SER A 164 11.02 -17.08 1.91
N VAL A 165 10.14 -16.61 1.04
CA VAL A 165 8.69 -16.64 1.20
C VAL A 165 8.06 -17.50 0.12
N GLN A 166 7.25 -18.48 0.51
CA GLN A 166 6.68 -19.48 -0.38
C GLN A 166 5.19 -19.68 -0.10
N VAL A 167 4.39 -19.79 -1.16
CA VAL A 167 3.00 -20.22 -1.07
C VAL A 167 2.90 -21.63 -1.65
N ASP A 168 2.36 -22.56 -0.87
CA ASP A 168 2.24 -23.98 -1.19
C ASP A 168 3.56 -24.61 -1.67
N ASP A 169 3.58 -25.07 -2.92
CA ASP A 169 4.71 -25.68 -3.62
C ASP A 169 5.23 -24.77 -4.75
N LEU A 170 4.76 -23.52 -4.84
CA LEU A 170 5.25 -22.55 -5.83
C LEU A 170 6.72 -22.19 -5.55
N PRO A 171 7.49 -21.71 -6.55
CA PRO A 171 8.84 -21.24 -6.32
C PRO A 171 8.89 -20.13 -5.25
N PRO A 172 9.82 -20.16 -4.30
CA PRO A 172 9.92 -19.13 -3.28
C PRO A 172 10.42 -17.80 -3.85
N VAL A 173 9.96 -16.70 -3.26
CA VAL A 173 10.44 -15.33 -3.49
C VAL A 173 11.38 -14.93 -2.35
N LYS A 174 12.55 -14.38 -2.67
CA LYS A 174 13.44 -13.80 -1.66
C LYS A 174 13.09 -12.33 -1.41
N LEU A 175 12.93 -11.96 -0.16
CA LEU A 175 12.66 -10.59 0.28
C LEU A 175 13.80 -10.11 1.18
N GLU A 176 14.43 -9.00 0.81
CA GLU A 176 15.47 -8.34 1.60
C GLU A 176 14.86 -7.17 2.37
N ALA A 177 15.13 -7.10 3.69
CA ALA A 177 14.63 -6.04 4.57
C ALA A 177 15.40 -4.72 4.45
N TYR A 178 16.59 -4.74 3.83
CA TYR A 178 17.44 -3.57 3.72
C TYR A 178 16.95 -2.60 2.65
N PHE A 179 16.70 -1.37 3.08
CA PHE A 179 16.40 -0.24 2.22
C PHE A 179 17.54 0.78 2.29
N SER A 180 18.09 1.17 1.14
CA SER A 180 19.27 2.05 1.10
C SER A 180 19.00 3.51 1.45
N GLN A 181 17.73 3.94 1.46
CA GLN A 181 17.38 5.33 1.75
C GLN A 181 17.08 5.51 3.25
N ASP A 182 17.23 6.73 3.74
CA ASP A 182 17.09 7.10 5.15
C ASP A 182 15.85 7.94 5.46
N TRP A 183 15.07 8.33 4.46
CA TRP A 183 13.83 9.07 4.66
C TRP A 183 12.83 8.25 5.47
N GLY A 184 12.22 8.88 6.48
CA GLY A 184 11.20 8.26 7.34
C GLY A 184 11.66 7.07 8.19
N GLY A 185 12.96 6.73 8.21
CA GLY A 185 13.46 5.50 8.83
C GLY A 185 13.07 4.22 8.07
N GLY A 186 12.63 4.35 6.81
CA GLY A 186 12.07 3.28 5.98
C GLY A 186 10.55 3.25 5.97
N TYR A 187 9.97 2.19 5.41
CA TYR A 187 8.52 2.04 5.27
C TYR A 187 8.09 0.57 5.32
N SER A 188 6.78 0.34 5.34
CA SER A 188 6.21 -1.01 5.25
C SER A 188 5.99 -1.36 3.78
N ARG A 189 6.73 -2.34 3.28
CA ARG A 189 6.72 -2.73 1.86
C ARG A 189 5.73 -3.86 1.64
N PHE A 190 4.76 -3.61 0.77
CA PHE A 190 3.86 -4.63 0.23
C PHE A 190 4.54 -5.39 -0.92
N VAL A 191 4.43 -6.72 -0.92
CA VAL A 191 4.82 -7.58 -2.04
C VAL A 191 3.77 -8.66 -2.25
N GLN A 192 3.27 -8.76 -3.48
CA GLN A 192 2.45 -9.90 -3.92
C GLN A 192 3.35 -11.11 -4.08
N ILE A 193 3.08 -12.19 -3.33
CA ILE A 193 3.89 -13.40 -3.32
C ILE A 193 3.38 -14.39 -4.36
N ALA A 194 2.06 -14.55 -4.45
CA ALA A 194 1.40 -15.41 -5.43
C ALA A 194 0.05 -14.82 -5.84
N ASP A 195 -0.33 -15.06 -7.09
CA ASP A 195 -1.64 -14.74 -7.66
C ASP A 195 -2.17 -15.92 -8.49
N HIS A 196 -3.43 -15.80 -8.95
CA HIS A 196 -4.12 -16.82 -9.74
C HIS A 196 -4.17 -18.20 -9.07
N LEU A 197 -4.15 -18.23 -7.74
CA LEU A 197 -4.30 -19.45 -6.98
C LEU A 197 -5.74 -19.97 -7.10
N PRO A 198 -5.95 -21.30 -7.04
CA PRO A 198 -7.28 -21.86 -6.84
C PRO A 198 -7.93 -21.28 -5.59
N ALA A 199 -9.22 -20.94 -5.62
CA ALA A 199 -9.89 -20.44 -4.42
C ALA A 199 -9.85 -21.49 -3.29
N GLY A 200 -9.43 -21.07 -2.11
CA GLY A 200 -9.34 -21.93 -0.93
C GLY A 200 -8.18 -21.56 -0.02
N PRO A 201 -7.89 -22.39 1.01
CA PRO A 201 -6.77 -22.20 1.90
C PRO A 201 -5.43 -22.55 1.24
N HIS A 202 -4.42 -21.75 1.53
CA HIS A 202 -3.04 -21.91 1.09
C HIS A 202 -2.07 -21.83 2.27
N ARG A 203 -0.97 -22.59 2.17
CA ARG A 203 0.12 -22.53 3.15
C ARG A 203 1.11 -21.45 2.73
N LEU A 204 1.17 -20.36 3.48
CA LEU A 204 2.24 -19.37 3.39
C LEU A 204 3.37 -19.74 4.35
N LYS A 205 4.59 -19.88 3.84
CA LYS A 205 5.80 -20.17 4.63
C LYS A 205 6.84 -19.09 4.43
N ILE A 206 7.39 -18.60 5.53
CA ILE A 206 8.46 -17.60 5.58
C ILE A 206 9.63 -18.22 6.34
N THR A 207 10.80 -18.29 5.72
CA THR A 207 12.03 -18.81 6.33
C THR A 207 13.09 -17.71 6.33
N LEU A 208 13.61 -17.36 7.50
CA LEU A 208 14.74 -16.44 7.60
C LEU A 208 16.02 -17.15 7.15
N LEU A 209 16.77 -16.55 6.23
CA LEU A 209 17.95 -17.15 5.63
C LEU A 209 19.23 -16.80 6.42
N GLU A 210 20.26 -17.63 6.21
CA GLU A 210 21.64 -17.33 6.62
C GLU A 210 22.24 -16.19 5.77
N GLU A 211 21.72 -16.01 4.56
CA GLU A 211 22.05 -14.85 3.74
C GLU A 211 21.48 -13.57 4.37
N LYS A 212 22.24 -12.48 4.33
CA LYS A 212 21.81 -11.14 4.76
C LYS A 212 22.39 -10.08 3.84
N SER A 213 21.82 -8.89 3.91
CA SER A 213 22.33 -7.67 3.30
C SER A 213 23.81 -7.44 3.64
N GLU A 214 24.59 -7.01 2.66
CA GLU A 214 26.00 -6.65 2.86
C GLU A 214 26.17 -5.33 3.64
N GLN A 215 25.11 -4.51 3.69
CA GLN A 215 25.14 -3.16 4.25
C GLN A 215 24.88 -3.13 5.76
N VAL A 216 24.26 -4.18 6.31
CA VAL A 216 23.87 -4.25 7.72
C VAL A 216 24.18 -5.63 8.29
N ASP A 217 24.99 -5.67 9.34
CA ASP A 217 25.46 -6.91 9.97
C ASP A 217 24.45 -7.48 10.99
N ASN A 218 23.22 -7.74 10.56
CA ASN A 218 22.22 -8.48 11.33
C ASN A 218 21.29 -9.28 10.41
N HIS A 219 20.56 -10.25 10.95
CA HIS A 219 19.55 -11.01 10.22
C HIS A 219 18.13 -10.55 10.58
N GLN A 220 17.98 -9.36 11.16
CA GLN A 220 16.68 -8.91 11.63
C GLN A 220 15.72 -8.78 10.45
N PHE A 221 14.57 -9.45 10.56
CA PHE A 221 13.47 -9.37 9.60
C PHE A 221 12.16 -9.21 10.36
N GLU A 222 11.28 -8.32 9.90
CA GLU A 222 10.00 -8.06 10.55
C GLU A 222 8.86 -8.10 9.54
N VAL A 223 7.94 -9.04 9.74
CA VAL A 223 6.68 -9.16 9.01
C VAL A 223 5.64 -8.33 9.74
N SER A 224 5.04 -7.37 9.06
CA SER A 224 3.94 -6.57 9.61
C SER A 224 2.60 -7.28 9.43
N ALA A 225 2.36 -7.86 8.25
CA ALA A 225 1.09 -8.52 7.95
C ALA A 225 1.18 -9.52 6.80
N VAL A 226 0.26 -10.47 6.82
CA VAL A 226 -0.12 -11.33 5.70
C VAL A 226 -1.42 -10.80 5.13
N LEU A 227 -1.53 -10.72 3.81
CA LEU A 227 -2.76 -10.29 3.13
C LEU A 227 -3.24 -11.37 2.19
N ALA A 228 -4.55 -11.50 2.10
CA ALA A 228 -5.21 -12.34 1.12
C ALA A 228 -6.26 -11.54 0.36
N ALA A 229 -6.46 -11.85 -0.91
CA ALA A 229 -7.50 -11.28 -1.75
C ALA A 229 -8.16 -12.37 -2.61
N GLY A 230 -9.30 -12.06 -3.22
CA GLY A 230 -10.14 -13.03 -3.94
C GLY A 230 -10.86 -13.96 -2.98
N ILE A 231 -11.26 -13.45 -1.81
CA ILE A 231 -11.95 -14.23 -0.77
C ILE A 231 -13.42 -14.38 -1.18
N THR A 232 -13.86 -15.62 -1.39
CA THR A 232 -15.20 -15.94 -1.91
C THR A 232 -16.24 -16.23 -0.84
N GLU A 233 -15.83 -16.47 0.41
CA GLU A 233 -16.72 -16.68 1.55
C GLU A 233 -16.56 -15.53 2.56
N LYS A 234 -17.70 -14.89 2.93
CA LYS A 234 -17.77 -13.88 4.00
C LYS A 234 -18.03 -14.53 5.35
#